data_AF-A0A0A6Q0B2-F1
#
_entry.id   AF-A0A0A6Q0B2-F1
#
_cell.length_a   1.000
_cell.length_b   1.000
_cell.length_c   1.000
_cell.angle_alpha   90.00
_cell.angle_beta   90.00
_cell.angle_gamma   90.00
#
_symmetry.space_group_name_H-M   'P 1'
#
loop_
_entity.id
_entity.type
_entity.pdbx_description
1 polymer ?
#
loop_
_entity_poly.entity_id
_entity_poly.type
_entity_poly.pdbx_seq_one_letter_code
_entity_poly.pdbx_strand_id
1 'polypeptide(L)'
;MLLYKFKSARSILDQYNELENQTIHFSSREDLNDPLEGYIRLYWQGDEIAWKGIFKNYINCLNESFFNYRIGMNKNELENINVFVVESTLLTESAKELSRSITNEFINDGRILKFIKSLGREDIKVDKEDLKIILYSIHNIALNIIVEKQYKYGYLNESDFLIFKENDVYRGDVGEILEGYIESKKIDNKEKGKQFFKIISDAFEEMRLHAATKIDMLDDERRADWFYITTEFTNIYLQKIENLIHSPCYLTCFSKKYNNSSMWGNYADNHKGICMIFNVNEKNSEYYLPLERLYSFSSNGSEKKVY
;
A
#
# COMPACT_ATOMS: atom_id res chain seq x y z
N MET A 1 4.63 -17.19 -37.12
CA MET A 1 3.24 -17.05 -36.60
C MET A 1 2.90 -15.57 -36.49
N LEU A 2 1.61 -15.19 -36.52
CA LEU A 2 1.17 -13.80 -36.33
C LEU A 2 0.43 -13.64 -35.00
N LEU A 3 0.66 -12.51 -34.34
CA LEU A 3 -0.08 -12.06 -33.17
C LEU A 3 -0.79 -10.75 -33.48
N TYR A 4 -1.99 -10.58 -32.92
CA TYR A 4 -2.88 -9.46 -33.20
C TYR A 4 -3.18 -8.70 -31.92
N LYS A 5 -3.06 -7.37 -31.95
CA LYS A 5 -3.36 -6.51 -30.81
C LYS A 5 -4.40 -5.46 -31.20
N PHE A 6 -5.53 -5.50 -30.53
CA PHE A 6 -6.64 -4.55 -30.72
C PHE A 6 -6.45 -3.36 -29.80
N LYS A 7 -6.60 -2.15 -30.34
CA LYS A 7 -6.41 -0.89 -29.60
C LYS A 7 -7.31 0.20 -30.17
N SER A 8 -7.64 1.19 -29.37
CA SER A 8 -8.17 2.45 -29.87
C SER A 8 -7.09 3.21 -30.65
N ALA A 9 -7.49 3.99 -31.66
CA ALA A 9 -6.55 4.80 -32.44
C ALA A 9 -5.83 5.82 -31.54
N ARG A 10 -6.55 6.44 -30.60
CA ARG A 10 -6.01 7.40 -29.62
C ARG A 10 -4.92 6.80 -28.74
N SER A 11 -5.09 5.55 -28.28
CA SER A 11 -4.08 4.88 -27.45
C SER A 11 -2.73 4.79 -28.17
N ILE A 12 -2.77 4.49 -29.48
CA ILE A 12 -1.58 4.28 -30.29
C ILE A 12 -0.95 5.59 -30.76
N LEU A 13 -1.77 6.59 -31.12
CA LEU A 13 -1.32 7.81 -31.79
C LEU A 13 -1.06 9.00 -30.85
N ASP A 14 -1.80 9.10 -29.74
CA ASP A 14 -1.77 10.30 -28.89
C ASP A 14 -1.31 9.98 -27.46
N GLN A 15 -1.78 8.85 -26.91
CA GLN A 15 -1.60 8.54 -25.49
C GLN A 15 -0.24 7.92 -25.20
N TYR A 16 0.17 6.93 -26.01
CA TYR A 16 1.39 6.17 -25.78
C TYR A 16 2.39 6.24 -26.95
N ASN A 17 1.98 6.77 -28.10
CA ASN A 17 2.82 6.88 -29.31
C ASN A 17 3.49 5.54 -29.68
N GLU A 18 2.77 4.42 -29.50
CA GLU A 18 3.29 3.04 -29.67
C GLU A 18 3.84 2.84 -31.09
N LEU A 19 3.17 3.40 -32.10
CA LEU A 19 3.56 3.26 -33.50
C LEU A 19 4.80 4.09 -33.84
N GLU A 20 4.86 5.35 -33.39
CA GLU A 20 6.00 6.24 -33.65
C GLU A 20 7.26 5.73 -32.95
N ASN A 21 7.13 5.34 -31.68
CA ASN A 21 8.25 4.90 -30.87
C ASN A 21 8.62 3.43 -31.09
N GLN A 22 7.83 2.67 -31.86
CA GLN A 22 7.96 1.22 -32.01
C GLN A 22 8.00 0.51 -30.65
N THR A 23 7.10 0.92 -29.75
CA THR A 23 6.99 0.39 -28.39
C THR A 23 5.67 -0.35 -28.21
N ILE A 24 5.64 -1.22 -27.21
CA ILE A 24 4.43 -1.94 -26.80
C ILE A 24 4.10 -1.46 -25.39
N HIS A 25 2.91 -0.89 -25.22
CA HIS A 25 2.41 -0.50 -23.92
C HIS A 25 1.97 -1.73 -23.13
N PHE A 26 2.40 -1.79 -21.87
CA PHE A 26 1.95 -2.76 -20.89
C PHE A 26 1.07 -2.02 -19.88
N SER A 27 -0.20 -2.39 -19.81
CA SER A 27 -1.17 -1.79 -18.91
C SER A 27 -0.86 -2.20 -17.47
N SER A 28 -0.98 -1.26 -16.53
CA SER A 28 -1.02 -1.62 -15.12
C SER A 28 -2.31 -2.37 -14.81
N ARG A 29 -2.43 -2.88 -13.58
CA ARG A 29 -3.63 -3.61 -13.15
C ARG A 29 -4.87 -2.72 -13.14
N GLU A 30 -4.71 -1.44 -12.82
CA GLU A 30 -5.79 -0.44 -12.76
C GLU A 30 -6.32 -0.08 -14.15
N ASP A 31 -5.49 -0.26 -15.18
CA ASP A 31 -5.79 0.04 -16.58
C ASP A 31 -6.36 -1.18 -17.35
N LEU A 32 -6.65 -2.29 -16.68
CA LEU A 32 -7.25 -3.47 -17.31
C LEU A 32 -8.72 -3.21 -17.67
N ASN A 33 -9.09 -3.51 -18.91
CA ASN A 33 -10.43 -3.23 -19.44
C ASN A 33 -11.51 -4.18 -18.91
N ASP A 34 -11.13 -5.33 -18.35
CA ASP A 34 -12.09 -6.26 -17.73
C ASP A 34 -12.26 -5.90 -16.24
N PRO A 35 -13.48 -5.54 -15.79
CA PRO A 35 -13.74 -5.17 -14.41
C PRO A 35 -13.51 -6.31 -13.40
N LEU A 36 -13.43 -7.56 -13.84
CA LEU A 36 -13.13 -8.73 -13.00
C LEU A 36 -11.65 -9.10 -13.01
N GLU A 37 -10.87 -8.78 -14.04
CA GLU A 37 -9.42 -9.09 -14.10
C GLU A 37 -8.59 -8.34 -13.03
N GLY A 38 -9.16 -7.29 -12.45
CA GLY A 38 -8.55 -6.54 -11.34
C GLY A 38 -9.10 -6.89 -9.94
N TYR A 39 -10.16 -7.68 -9.81
CA TYR A 39 -10.83 -7.87 -8.52
C TYR A 39 -10.10 -8.90 -7.65
N ILE A 40 -9.45 -8.43 -6.58
CA ILE A 40 -8.85 -9.30 -5.56
C ILE A 40 -9.51 -9.01 -4.22
N ARG A 41 -10.03 -10.07 -3.60
CA ARG A 41 -10.48 -10.02 -2.22
C ARG A 41 -9.34 -10.43 -1.31
N LEU A 42 -8.68 -9.43 -0.70
CA LEU A 42 -7.58 -9.66 0.23
C LEU A 42 -8.08 -9.99 1.63
N TYR A 43 -7.39 -10.92 2.28
CA TYR A 43 -7.49 -11.19 3.70
C TYR A 43 -6.13 -11.60 4.25
N TRP A 44 -5.87 -11.25 5.50
CA TRP A 44 -4.68 -11.61 6.26
C TRP A 44 -5.03 -12.76 7.20
N GLN A 45 -4.17 -13.78 7.19
CA GLN A 45 -4.29 -14.98 7.99
C GLN A 45 -2.87 -15.54 8.18
N GLY A 46 -2.51 -15.90 9.40
CA GLY A 46 -1.18 -16.38 9.72
C GLY A 46 -1.01 -16.60 11.22
N ASP A 47 0.12 -17.20 11.58
CA ASP A 47 0.51 -17.45 12.97
C ASP A 47 0.97 -16.16 13.68
N GLU A 48 1.33 -16.28 14.96
CA GLU A 48 1.87 -15.16 15.73
C GLU A 48 3.13 -14.53 15.10
N ILE A 49 3.93 -15.30 14.35
CA ILE A 49 5.15 -14.82 13.70
C ILE A 49 4.78 -13.90 12.54
N ALA A 50 3.82 -14.29 11.71
CA ALA A 50 3.31 -13.47 10.61
C ALA A 50 2.70 -12.15 11.12
N TRP A 51 1.88 -12.20 12.19
CA TRP A 51 1.29 -11.00 12.79
C TRP A 51 2.33 -10.07 13.42
N LYS A 52 3.35 -10.64 14.08
CA LYS A 52 4.52 -9.84 14.48
C LYS A 52 5.12 -9.14 13.27
N GLY A 53 5.35 -9.86 12.16
CA GLY A 53 5.88 -9.28 10.92
C GLY A 53 5.10 -8.06 10.43
N ILE A 54 3.76 -8.17 10.35
CA ILE A 54 2.89 -7.06 9.91
C ILE A 54 3.01 -5.86 10.87
N PHE A 55 2.93 -6.07 12.19
CA PHE A 55 3.03 -4.98 13.16
C PHE A 55 4.42 -4.34 13.19
N LYS A 56 5.49 -5.12 12.99
CA LYS A 56 6.85 -4.61 12.82
C LYS A 56 6.95 -3.73 11.57
N ASN A 57 6.38 -4.16 10.45
CA ASN A 57 6.39 -3.39 9.22
C ASN A 57 5.63 -2.08 9.38
N TYR A 58 4.43 -2.12 9.96
CA TYR A 58 3.62 -0.94 10.24
C TYR A 58 4.37 0.12 11.06
N ILE A 59 4.96 -0.26 12.21
CA ILE A 59 5.65 0.71 13.05
C ILE A 59 6.94 1.24 12.40
N ASN A 60 7.64 0.43 11.60
CA ASN A 60 8.80 0.91 10.85
C ASN A 60 8.42 1.93 9.78
N CYS A 61 7.36 1.68 9.00
CA CYS A 61 6.84 2.64 8.05
C CYS A 61 6.35 3.93 8.75
N LEU A 62 5.68 3.81 9.90
CA LEU A 62 5.24 4.97 10.68
C LEU A 62 6.43 5.79 11.21
N ASN A 63 7.48 5.11 11.67
CA ASN A 63 8.70 5.77 12.14
C ASN A 63 9.41 6.54 11.01
N GLU A 64 9.47 5.96 9.81
CA GLU A 64 10.01 6.63 8.61
C GLU A 64 9.15 7.83 8.22
N SER A 65 7.82 7.68 8.14
CA SER A 65 6.92 8.81 7.86
C SER A 65 7.01 9.91 8.90
N PHE A 66 7.12 9.57 10.19
CA PHE A 66 7.32 10.55 11.26
C PHE A 66 8.67 11.27 11.12
N PHE A 67 9.74 10.55 10.78
CA PHE A 67 11.03 11.18 10.49
C PHE A 67 10.94 12.14 9.29
N ASN A 68 10.32 11.72 8.20
CA ASN A 68 10.09 12.51 6.98
C ASN A 68 9.28 13.78 7.27
N TYR A 69 8.24 13.67 8.10
CA TYR A 69 7.47 14.82 8.56
C TYR A 69 8.36 15.84 9.30
N ARG A 70 9.21 15.37 10.22
CA ARG A 70 10.06 16.26 11.02
C ARG A 70 11.14 16.97 10.21
N ILE A 71 11.58 16.39 9.09
CA ILE A 71 12.51 17.07 8.17
C ILE A 71 11.80 18.01 7.17
N GLY A 72 10.48 18.15 7.28
CA GLY A 72 9.69 19.14 6.54
C GLY A 72 9.08 18.63 5.23
N MET A 73 8.96 17.31 5.04
CA MET A 73 8.23 16.77 3.88
C MET A 73 6.74 17.07 4.03
N ASN A 74 6.11 17.52 2.95
CA ASN A 74 4.68 17.82 2.93
C ASN A 74 3.84 16.54 2.77
N LYS A 75 2.54 16.64 3.02
CA LYS A 75 1.56 15.54 2.89
C LYS A 75 1.72 14.69 1.64
N ASN A 76 1.81 15.29 0.45
CA ASN A 76 1.89 14.55 -0.81
C ASN A 76 3.17 13.69 -0.88
N GLU A 77 4.26 14.18 -0.31
CA GLU A 77 5.50 13.42 -0.21
C GLU A 77 5.39 12.31 0.84
N LEU A 78 4.74 12.58 1.97
CA LEU A 78 4.54 11.63 3.06
C LEU A 78 3.64 10.44 2.69
N GLU A 79 2.73 10.62 1.73
CA GLU A 79 1.85 9.57 1.19
C GLU A 79 2.63 8.48 0.41
N ASN A 80 3.89 8.74 0.04
CA ASN A 80 4.77 7.77 -0.62
C ASN A 80 5.45 6.83 0.39
N ILE A 81 4.64 6.03 1.09
CA ILE A 81 5.14 5.05 2.08
C ILE A 81 5.91 3.92 1.40
N ASN A 82 7.16 3.70 1.81
CA ASN A 82 7.95 2.55 1.41
C ASN A 82 7.65 1.35 2.32
N VAL A 83 6.73 0.48 1.89
CA VAL A 83 6.36 -0.72 2.66
C VAL A 83 7.44 -1.80 2.70
N PHE A 84 8.50 -1.67 1.90
CA PHE A 84 9.62 -2.63 1.89
C PHE A 84 10.71 -2.30 2.90
N VAL A 85 10.54 -1.27 3.73
CA VAL A 85 11.51 -0.92 4.76
C VAL A 85 11.62 -2.03 5.80
N VAL A 86 12.85 -2.51 5.95
CA VAL A 86 13.27 -3.49 6.96
C VAL A 86 14.59 -3.04 7.55
N GLU A 87 14.99 -3.60 8.69
CA GLU A 87 16.24 -3.19 9.35
C GLU A 87 17.46 -3.24 8.42
N SER A 88 17.54 -4.27 7.57
CA SER A 88 18.67 -4.45 6.64
C SER A 88 18.74 -3.40 5.53
N THR A 89 17.67 -2.64 5.27
CA THR A 89 17.68 -1.56 4.27
C THR A 89 18.14 -0.23 4.87
N LEU A 90 18.29 -0.13 6.19
CA LEU A 90 18.74 1.09 6.87
C LEU A 90 20.26 1.28 6.72
N LEU A 91 20.68 2.51 6.40
CA LEU A 91 22.06 2.81 6.00
C LEU A 91 23.06 2.85 7.18
N THR A 92 22.63 3.24 8.38
CA THR A 92 23.51 3.45 9.54
C THR A 92 23.18 2.50 10.68
N GLU A 93 24.19 2.09 11.46
CA GLU A 93 23.96 1.25 12.65
C GLU A 93 23.08 1.95 13.69
N SER A 94 23.24 3.27 13.87
CA SER A 94 22.36 4.05 14.76
C SER A 94 20.89 3.98 14.33
N ALA A 95 20.60 4.05 13.03
CA ALA A 95 19.24 3.90 12.52
C ALA A 95 18.70 2.48 12.74
N LYS A 96 19.54 1.45 12.55
CA LYS A 96 19.17 0.05 12.84
C LYS A 96 18.88 -0.18 14.32
N GLU A 97 19.70 0.36 15.22
CA GLU A 97 19.50 0.27 16.66
C GLU A 97 18.19 0.94 17.10
N LEU A 98 17.92 2.15 16.59
CA LEU A 98 16.66 2.84 16.83
C LEU A 98 15.45 2.01 16.34
N SER A 99 15.50 1.53 15.10
CA SER A 99 14.43 0.70 14.52
C SER A 99 14.21 -0.59 15.33
N ARG A 100 15.27 -1.30 15.72
CA ARG A 100 15.17 -2.47 16.61
C ARG A 100 14.53 -2.12 17.95
N SER A 101 14.97 -1.02 18.57
CA SER A 101 14.47 -0.60 19.88
C SER A 101 12.98 -0.23 19.83
N ILE A 102 12.54 0.50 18.80
CA ILE A 102 11.13 0.85 18.57
C ILE A 102 10.31 -0.43 18.35
N THR A 103 10.77 -1.26 17.42
CA THR A 103 10.07 -2.48 17.02
C THR A 103 9.94 -3.46 18.17
N ASN A 104 11.00 -3.66 18.96
CA ASN A 104 11.01 -4.56 20.11
C ASN A 104 10.13 -4.06 21.25
N GLU A 105 10.07 -2.76 21.50
CA GLU A 105 9.16 -2.21 22.51
C GLU A 105 7.71 -2.41 22.09
N PHE A 106 7.39 -2.12 20.83
CA PHE A 106 6.02 -2.22 20.32
C PHE A 106 5.48 -3.65 20.32
N ILE A 107 6.22 -4.62 19.79
CA ILE A 107 5.74 -6.03 19.74
C ILE A 107 5.64 -6.67 21.13
N ASN A 108 6.31 -6.11 22.14
CA ASN A 108 6.28 -6.60 23.52
C ASN A 108 5.32 -5.80 24.42
N ASP A 109 4.67 -4.75 23.90
CA ASP A 109 3.58 -4.08 24.61
C ASP A 109 2.46 -5.10 24.88
N GLY A 110 1.97 -5.14 26.12
CA GLY A 110 0.99 -6.13 26.56
C GLY A 110 -0.30 -6.13 25.75
N ARG A 111 -0.73 -4.98 25.22
CA ARG A 111 -1.93 -4.85 24.39
C ARG A 111 -1.66 -5.41 22.99
N ILE A 112 -0.50 -5.10 22.42
CA ILE A 112 -0.08 -5.60 21.10
C ILE A 112 0.13 -7.12 21.14
N LEU A 113 0.73 -7.65 22.21
CA LEU A 113 0.86 -9.09 22.43
C LEU A 113 -0.50 -9.81 22.48
N LYS A 114 -1.53 -9.18 23.07
CA LYS A 114 -2.89 -9.73 23.04
C LYS A 114 -3.43 -9.79 21.60
N PHE A 115 -3.21 -8.76 20.78
CA PHE A 115 -3.59 -8.79 19.36
C PHE A 115 -2.86 -9.91 18.62
N ILE A 116 -1.53 -10.00 18.76
CA ILE A 116 -0.70 -11.02 18.11
C ILE A 116 -1.21 -12.43 18.44
N LYS A 117 -1.42 -12.73 19.73
CA LYS A 117 -1.90 -14.05 20.19
C LYS A 117 -3.30 -14.37 19.69
N SER A 118 -4.18 -13.37 19.70
CA SER A 118 -5.57 -13.55 19.31
C SER A 118 -5.71 -13.77 17.81
N LEU A 119 -5.03 -12.94 17.00
CA LEU A 119 -5.05 -13.00 15.54
C LEU A 119 -4.21 -14.15 14.98
N GLY A 120 -3.18 -14.60 15.71
CA GLY A 120 -2.30 -15.71 15.34
C GLY A 120 -2.96 -17.09 15.32
N ARG A 121 -4.27 -17.16 15.49
CA ARG A 121 -5.05 -18.39 15.36
C ARG A 121 -5.36 -18.64 13.88
N GLU A 122 -5.12 -19.86 13.42
CA GLU A 122 -5.34 -20.24 12.01
C GLU A 122 -6.81 -20.12 11.56
N ASP A 123 -7.78 -20.06 12.45
CA ASP A 123 -9.20 -19.93 12.09
C ASP A 123 -9.65 -18.48 11.85
N ILE A 124 -8.79 -17.49 12.11
CA ILE A 124 -9.14 -16.07 11.97
C ILE A 124 -8.68 -15.55 10.60
N LYS A 125 -9.65 -14.99 9.87
CA LYS A 125 -9.40 -14.21 8.65
C LYS A 125 -9.74 -12.76 8.91
N VAL A 126 -8.74 -11.89 8.70
CA VAL A 126 -8.84 -10.45 8.85
C VAL A 126 -8.97 -9.86 7.46
N ASP A 127 -10.08 -9.21 7.13
CA ASP A 127 -10.18 -8.46 5.87
C ASP A 127 -9.60 -7.04 6.01
N LYS A 128 -9.67 -6.23 4.95
CA LYS A 128 -9.07 -4.89 4.92
C LYS A 128 -9.71 -3.94 5.94
N GLU A 129 -11.02 -4.02 6.15
CA GLU A 129 -11.73 -3.19 7.13
C GLU A 129 -11.42 -3.63 8.56
N ASP A 130 -11.35 -4.94 8.79
CA ASP A 130 -10.89 -5.47 10.07
C ASP A 130 -9.47 -4.97 10.41
N LEU A 131 -8.54 -5.09 9.45
CA LEU A 131 -7.14 -4.69 9.63
C LEU A 131 -7.04 -3.17 9.89
N LYS A 132 -7.87 -2.37 9.24
CA LYS A 132 -7.95 -0.92 9.47
C LYS A 132 -8.29 -0.57 10.90
N ILE A 133 -9.32 -1.20 11.47
CA ILE A 133 -9.73 -0.94 12.85
C ILE A 133 -8.64 -1.40 13.83
N ILE A 134 -8.02 -2.55 13.57
CA ILE A 134 -6.88 -3.05 14.35
C ILE A 134 -5.73 -2.03 14.32
N LEU A 135 -5.31 -1.59 13.14
CA LEU A 135 -4.20 -0.64 12.99
C LEU A 135 -4.51 0.73 13.61
N TYR A 136 -5.74 1.23 13.49
CA TYR A 136 -6.16 2.46 14.17
C TYR A 136 -6.11 2.34 15.68
N SER A 137 -6.54 1.20 16.23
CA SER A 137 -6.52 0.97 17.69
C SER A 137 -5.09 0.98 18.25
N ILE A 138 -4.11 0.49 17.50
CA ILE A 138 -2.71 0.42 17.94
C ILE A 138 -1.86 1.62 17.50
N HIS A 139 -2.40 2.51 16.66
CA HIS A 139 -1.64 3.61 16.04
C HIS A 139 -1.01 4.55 17.09
N ASN A 140 -1.79 4.98 18.09
CA ASN A 140 -1.27 5.90 19.10
C ASN A 140 -0.25 5.25 20.04
N ILE A 141 -0.35 3.92 20.26
CA ILE A 141 0.68 3.18 20.99
C ILE A 141 1.99 3.24 20.19
N ALA A 142 1.93 2.95 18.89
CA ALA A 142 3.09 2.99 18.01
C ALA A 142 3.72 4.39 17.96
N LEU A 143 2.91 5.43 17.78
CA LEU A 143 3.39 6.82 17.69
C LEU A 143 4.04 7.28 19.00
N ASN A 144 3.45 6.96 20.15
CA ASN A 144 4.04 7.26 21.46
C ASN A 144 5.41 6.61 21.65
N ILE A 145 5.54 5.34 21.29
CA ILE A 145 6.83 4.62 21.35
C ILE A 145 7.85 5.27 20.41
N ILE A 146 7.45 5.64 19.19
CA ILE A 146 8.33 6.32 18.23
C ILE A 146 8.83 7.65 18.82
N VAL A 147 7.93 8.50 19.31
CA VAL A 147 8.28 9.82 19.89
C VAL A 147 9.25 9.65 21.05
N GLU A 148 8.96 8.73 21.98
CA GLU A 148 9.83 8.47 23.13
C GLU A 148 11.21 7.94 22.74
N LYS A 149 11.28 7.02 21.77
CA LYS A 149 12.54 6.43 21.34
C LYS A 149 13.37 7.42 20.54
N GLN A 150 12.76 8.21 19.66
CA GLN A 150 13.48 9.25 18.93
C GLN A 150 14.06 10.30 19.88
N TYR A 151 13.35 10.68 20.94
CA TYR A 151 13.90 11.55 21.98
C TYR A 151 15.07 10.90 22.73
N LYS A 152 14.90 9.66 23.24
CA LYS A 152 15.94 8.93 23.98
C LYS A 152 17.23 8.71 23.18
N TYR A 153 17.13 8.51 21.87
CA TYR A 153 18.28 8.32 20.97
C TYR A 153 18.83 9.63 20.40
N GLY A 154 18.31 10.80 20.81
CA GLY A 154 18.81 12.12 20.40
C GLY A 154 18.38 12.59 19.01
N TYR A 155 17.42 11.91 18.38
CA TYR A 155 16.86 12.30 17.09
C TYR A 155 15.79 13.38 17.23
N LEU A 156 15.20 13.56 18.41
CA LEU A 156 14.16 14.54 18.73
C LEU A 156 14.64 15.43 19.87
N ASN A 157 14.47 16.76 19.73
CA ASN A 157 14.81 17.70 20.80
C ASN A 157 13.72 17.73 21.89
N GLU A 158 14.04 18.31 23.04
CA GLU A 158 13.12 18.35 24.19
C GLU A 158 11.85 19.16 23.92
N SER A 159 11.94 20.30 23.24
CA SER A 159 10.78 21.13 22.92
C SER A 159 9.76 20.39 22.04
N ASP A 160 10.23 19.72 20.99
CA ASP A 160 9.37 18.95 20.09
C ASP A 160 8.80 17.72 20.80
N PHE A 161 9.60 17.05 21.65
CA PHE A 161 9.12 15.93 22.47
C PHE A 161 7.94 16.33 23.36
N LEU A 162 8.03 17.46 24.05
CA LEU A 162 6.95 17.97 24.89
C LEU A 162 5.69 18.29 24.07
N ILE A 163 5.84 18.95 22.90
CA ILE A 163 4.72 19.25 22.00
C ILE A 163 4.01 17.97 21.57
N PHE A 164 4.75 16.93 21.17
CA PHE A 164 4.14 15.68 20.73
C PHE A 164 3.50 14.90 21.89
N LYS A 165 4.04 14.99 23.10
CA LYS A 165 3.47 14.36 24.29
C LYS A 165 2.20 15.05 24.79
N GLU A 166 2.12 16.37 24.73
CA GLU A 166 0.90 17.11 25.10
C GLU A 166 -0.26 16.85 24.13
N ASN A 167 0.05 16.55 22.86
CA ASN A 167 -0.92 16.20 21.84
C ASN A 167 -1.29 14.70 21.81
N ASP A 168 -0.96 13.94 22.86
CA ASP A 168 -1.36 12.53 22.98
C ASP A 168 -2.89 12.43 23.13
N VAL A 169 -3.57 12.25 22.00
CA VAL A 169 -5.02 12.06 21.97
C VAL A 169 -5.28 10.63 22.41
N TYR A 170 -5.73 10.43 23.64
CA TYR A 170 -6.22 9.13 24.09
C TYR A 170 -7.33 8.63 23.14
N ARG A 171 -7.08 7.51 22.46
CA ARG A 171 -8.04 6.87 21.55
C ARG A 171 -8.44 5.50 22.10
N GLY A 172 -9.44 5.50 22.98
CA GLY A 172 -10.17 4.31 23.44
C GLY A 172 -9.34 3.22 24.14
N ASP A 173 -10.03 2.25 24.73
CA ASP A 173 -9.38 1.05 25.26
C ASP A 173 -9.12 0.06 24.11
N VAL A 174 -7.86 -0.04 23.71
CA VAL A 174 -7.34 -0.98 22.72
C VAL A 174 -7.71 -2.44 23.03
N GLY A 175 -7.84 -2.78 24.31
CA GLY A 175 -8.29 -4.09 24.77
C GLY A 175 -9.75 -4.37 24.47
N GLU A 176 -10.65 -3.40 24.69
CA GLU A 176 -12.08 -3.55 24.41
C GLU A 176 -12.34 -3.73 22.90
N ILE A 177 -11.60 -3.02 22.05
CA ILE A 177 -11.69 -3.17 20.58
C ILE A 177 -11.30 -4.59 20.17
N LEU A 178 -10.22 -5.13 20.73
CA LEU A 178 -9.78 -6.50 20.45
C LEU A 178 -10.81 -7.54 20.93
N GLU A 179 -11.32 -7.38 22.14
CA GLU A 179 -12.32 -8.30 22.70
C GLU A 179 -13.59 -8.29 21.85
N GLY A 180 -14.08 -7.10 21.48
CA GLY A 180 -15.18 -6.94 20.53
C GLY A 180 -14.90 -7.61 19.19
N TYR A 181 -13.66 -7.50 18.68
CA TYR A 181 -13.25 -8.17 17.44
C TYR A 181 -13.35 -9.68 17.53
N ILE A 182 -12.75 -10.27 18.56
CA ILE A 182 -12.75 -11.73 18.75
C ILE A 182 -14.18 -12.24 18.94
N GLU A 183 -14.99 -11.53 19.72
CA GLU A 183 -16.41 -11.85 19.95
C GLU A 183 -17.18 -11.84 18.62
N SER A 184 -16.90 -10.86 17.74
CA SER A 184 -17.55 -10.72 16.43
C SER A 184 -17.31 -11.89 15.48
N LYS A 185 -16.19 -12.60 15.63
CA LYS A 185 -15.81 -13.73 14.76
C LYS A 185 -16.42 -15.05 15.20
N LYS A 186 -17.06 -15.13 16.37
CA LYS A 186 -17.80 -16.31 16.82
C LYS A 186 -19.07 -16.50 15.97
N ILE A 187 -19.39 -17.75 15.62
CA ILE A 187 -20.46 -18.13 14.67
C ILE A 187 -21.81 -17.50 15.05
N ASP A 188 -22.18 -17.55 16.33
CA ASP A 188 -23.49 -17.07 16.81
C ASP A 188 -23.62 -15.53 16.82
N ASN A 189 -22.48 -14.82 16.77
CA ASN A 189 -22.43 -13.35 16.88
C ASN A 189 -22.01 -12.66 15.57
N LYS A 190 -21.88 -13.39 14.45
CA LYS A 190 -21.27 -12.87 13.22
C LYS A 190 -21.99 -11.63 12.65
N GLU A 191 -23.32 -11.58 12.69
CA GLU A 191 -24.10 -10.42 12.23
C GLU A 191 -24.00 -9.22 13.18
N LYS A 192 -24.18 -9.44 14.49
CA LYS A 192 -24.05 -8.37 15.51
C LYS A 192 -22.63 -7.83 15.56
N GLY A 193 -21.65 -8.70 15.43
CA GLY A 193 -20.23 -8.39 15.36
C GLY A 193 -19.89 -7.51 14.16
N LYS A 194 -20.37 -7.85 12.96
CA LYS A 194 -20.22 -6.99 11.77
C LYS A 194 -20.84 -5.61 12.00
N GLN A 195 -22.03 -5.53 12.59
CA GLN A 195 -22.68 -4.25 12.88
C GLN A 195 -21.87 -3.41 13.87
N PHE A 196 -21.34 -4.02 14.93
CA PHE A 196 -20.46 -3.35 15.89
C PHE A 196 -19.19 -2.77 15.23
N PHE A 197 -18.51 -3.57 14.40
CA PHE A 197 -17.31 -3.12 13.67
C PHE A 197 -17.63 -2.02 12.66
N LYS A 198 -18.79 -2.11 12.00
CA LYS A 198 -19.25 -1.05 11.12
C LYS A 198 -19.47 0.26 11.88
N ILE A 199 -20.12 0.23 13.04
CA ILE A 199 -20.33 1.43 13.88
C ILE A 199 -18.98 2.04 14.29
N ILE A 200 -18.01 1.22 14.71
CA ILE A 200 -16.67 1.71 15.06
C ILE A 200 -15.98 2.33 13.85
N SER A 201 -16.04 1.67 12.69
CA SER A 201 -15.47 2.19 11.44
C SER A 201 -16.08 3.53 11.05
N ASP A 202 -17.42 3.61 11.06
CA ASP A 202 -18.17 4.81 10.70
C ASP A 202 -17.82 5.96 11.66
N ALA A 203 -17.71 5.69 12.97
CA ALA A 203 -17.29 6.68 13.96
C ALA A 203 -15.86 7.19 13.75
N PHE A 204 -14.91 6.30 13.39
CA PHE A 204 -13.54 6.72 13.06
C PHE A 204 -13.49 7.58 11.79
N GLU A 205 -14.26 7.22 10.75
CA GLU A 205 -14.32 8.02 9.54
C GLU A 205 -14.97 9.38 9.77
N GLU A 206 -16.04 9.45 10.57
CA GLU A 206 -16.69 10.71 10.91
C GLU A 206 -15.75 11.63 11.72
N MET A 207 -15.02 11.07 12.70
CA MET A 207 -13.98 11.80 13.44
C MET A 207 -12.88 12.32 12.52
N ARG A 208 -12.43 11.51 11.55
CA ARG A 208 -11.42 11.90 10.57
C ARG A 208 -11.93 13.01 9.66
N LEU A 209 -13.13 12.89 9.10
CA LEU A 209 -13.72 13.90 8.21
C LEU A 209 -13.89 15.25 8.92
N HIS A 210 -14.38 15.24 10.16
CA HIS A 210 -14.52 16.45 10.97
C HIS A 210 -13.16 17.11 11.22
N ALA A 211 -12.13 16.33 11.54
CA ALA A 211 -10.78 16.83 11.74
C ALA A 211 -10.15 17.39 10.44
N ALA A 212 -10.30 16.69 9.31
CA ALA A 212 -9.84 17.15 8.00
C ALA A 212 -10.47 18.49 7.62
N THR A 213 -11.80 18.61 7.80
CA THR A 213 -12.55 19.84 7.49
C THR A 213 -12.03 21.02 8.32
N LYS A 214 -11.75 20.80 9.60
CA LYS A 214 -11.22 21.84 10.49
C LYS A 214 -9.83 22.29 10.05
N ILE A 215 -8.99 21.39 9.54
CA ILE A 215 -7.64 21.70 9.07
C ILE A 215 -7.69 22.50 7.78
N ASP A 216 -8.53 22.08 6.82
CA ASP A 216 -8.72 22.81 5.56
C ASP A 216 -9.22 24.25 5.81
N MET A 217 -10.09 24.45 6.81
CA MET A 217 -10.54 25.79 7.22
C MET A 217 -9.45 26.67 7.83
N LEU A 218 -8.40 26.07 8.38
CA LEU A 218 -7.32 26.78 9.08
C LEU A 218 -6.14 27.14 8.16
N ASP A 219 -6.07 26.55 6.96
CA ASP A 219 -5.02 26.76 5.94
C ASP A 219 -3.59 26.69 6.53
N ASP A 220 -3.36 25.71 7.41
CA ASP A 220 -2.09 25.50 8.11
C ASP A 220 -1.46 24.18 7.65
N GLU A 221 -0.51 24.28 6.72
CA GLU A 221 0.17 23.13 6.11
C GLU A 221 0.82 22.21 7.15
N ARG A 222 1.45 22.77 8.20
CA ARG A 222 2.07 21.96 9.26
C ARG A 222 1.04 21.16 10.06
N ARG A 223 -0.17 21.71 10.24
CA ARG A 223 -1.28 20.97 10.86
C ARG A 223 -1.81 19.88 9.94
N ALA A 224 -1.83 20.10 8.62
CA ALA A 224 -2.21 19.08 7.65
C ALA A 224 -1.22 17.90 7.64
N ASP A 225 0.08 18.17 7.69
CA ASP A 225 1.11 17.13 7.73
C ASP A 225 1.07 16.33 9.04
N TRP A 226 0.87 17.00 10.19
CA TRP A 226 0.70 16.31 11.47
C TRP A 226 -0.57 15.48 11.53
N PHE A 227 -1.65 15.98 10.95
CA PHE A 227 -2.91 15.24 10.83
C PHE A 227 -2.77 14.00 9.95
N TYR A 228 -2.00 14.10 8.86
CA TYR A 228 -1.64 12.94 8.07
C TYR A 228 -1.00 11.87 8.96
N ILE A 229 0.05 12.21 9.71
CA ILE A 229 0.75 11.25 10.58
C ILE A 229 -0.20 10.61 11.59
N THR A 230 -1.02 11.41 12.26
CA THR A 230 -1.86 10.95 13.38
C THR A 230 -3.16 10.26 12.95
N THR A 231 -3.63 10.48 11.73
CA THR A 231 -5.00 10.08 11.35
C THR A 231 -5.09 9.46 9.94
N GLU A 232 -4.37 9.96 8.94
CA GLU A 232 -4.50 9.44 7.57
C GLU A 232 -3.49 8.36 7.21
N PHE A 233 -2.35 8.31 7.91
CA PHE A 233 -1.26 7.36 7.68
C PHE A 233 -1.75 5.92 7.57
N THR A 234 -2.62 5.47 8.48
CA THR A 234 -3.14 4.09 8.51
C THR A 234 -3.88 3.73 7.22
N ASN A 235 -4.70 4.64 6.69
CA ASN A 235 -5.44 4.41 5.46
C ASN A 235 -4.48 4.30 4.26
N ILE A 236 -3.50 5.19 4.16
CA ILE A 236 -2.51 5.17 3.08
C ILE A 236 -1.62 3.92 3.19
N TYR A 237 -1.18 3.57 4.40
CA TYR A 237 -0.41 2.34 4.65
C TYR A 237 -1.16 1.10 4.16
N LEU A 238 -2.47 0.98 4.43
CA LEU A 238 -3.29 -0.14 3.96
C LEU A 238 -3.43 -0.23 2.44
N GLN A 239 -3.35 0.90 1.73
CA GLN A 239 -3.31 0.87 0.27
C GLN A 239 -1.95 0.38 -0.22
N LYS A 240 -0.86 0.81 0.45
CA LYS A 240 0.51 0.46 0.04
C LYS A 240 0.90 -0.96 0.44
N ILE A 241 0.39 -1.52 1.54
CA ILE A 241 0.77 -2.86 2.03
C ILE A 241 0.37 -3.96 1.03
N GLU A 242 -0.63 -3.72 0.17
CA GLU A 242 -1.01 -4.64 -0.90
C GLU A 242 0.15 -4.90 -1.88
N ASN A 243 1.07 -3.94 -2.02
CA ASN A 243 2.26 -4.06 -2.86
C ASN A 243 3.28 -5.08 -2.31
N LEU A 244 3.19 -5.47 -1.02
CA LEU A 244 4.00 -6.56 -0.47
C LEU A 244 3.61 -7.93 -1.07
N ILE A 245 2.34 -8.07 -1.46
CA ILE A 245 1.79 -9.33 -1.98
C ILE A 245 2.00 -9.42 -3.48
N HIS A 246 1.83 -8.29 -4.18
CA HIS A 246 1.98 -8.19 -5.63
C HIS A 246 2.95 -7.07 -5.97
N SER A 247 4.11 -7.43 -6.52
CA SER A 247 4.95 -6.43 -7.18
C SER A 247 4.17 -5.78 -8.32
N PRO A 248 4.44 -4.50 -8.66
CA PRO A 248 3.84 -3.86 -9.82
C PRO A 248 3.97 -4.75 -11.05
N CYS A 249 2.83 -5.21 -11.56
CA CYS A 249 2.76 -6.08 -12.72
C CYS A 249 2.14 -5.29 -13.87
N TYR A 250 2.79 -5.35 -15.01
CA TYR A 250 2.31 -4.73 -16.24
C TYR A 250 2.02 -5.84 -17.25
N LEU A 251 0.87 -5.77 -17.90
CA LEU A 251 0.34 -6.83 -18.74
C LEU A 251 0.11 -6.31 -20.16
N THR A 252 0.42 -7.14 -21.14
CA THR A 252 0.09 -6.86 -22.54
C THR A 252 -0.40 -8.14 -23.21
N CYS A 253 -1.62 -8.10 -23.72
CA CYS A 253 -2.26 -9.27 -24.32
C CYS A 253 -2.29 -9.19 -25.85
N PHE A 254 -2.21 -10.36 -26.48
CA PHE A 254 -2.33 -10.57 -27.92
C PHE A 254 -3.34 -11.68 -28.22
N SER A 255 -4.00 -11.57 -29.37
CA SER A 255 -4.88 -12.59 -29.92
C SER A 255 -4.17 -13.36 -31.03
N LYS A 256 -4.51 -14.64 -31.20
CA LYS A 256 -4.14 -15.44 -32.38
C LYS A 256 -5.03 -15.17 -33.60
N LYS A 257 -6.16 -14.48 -33.40
CA LYS A 257 -7.17 -14.21 -34.43
C LYS A 257 -7.49 -12.72 -34.50
N TYR A 258 -7.47 -12.16 -35.70
CA TYR A 258 -7.84 -10.76 -35.94
C TYR A 258 -9.35 -10.55 -36.12
N ASN A 259 -10.12 -11.61 -36.40
CA ASN A 259 -11.52 -11.52 -36.81
C ASN A 259 -12.55 -11.76 -35.69
N ASN A 260 -12.14 -11.63 -34.42
CA ASN A 260 -13.06 -11.80 -33.29
C ASN A 260 -13.86 -10.50 -33.05
N SER A 261 -15.16 -10.54 -33.36
CA SER A 261 -16.05 -9.38 -33.23
C SER A 261 -16.12 -8.82 -31.81
N SER A 262 -16.14 -9.67 -30.79
CA SER A 262 -16.17 -9.23 -29.39
C SER A 262 -14.90 -8.48 -29.01
N MET A 263 -13.73 -8.89 -29.54
CA MET A 263 -12.47 -8.18 -29.31
C MET A 263 -12.46 -6.80 -29.98
N TRP A 264 -13.03 -6.68 -31.18
CA TRP A 264 -13.20 -5.39 -31.85
C TRP A 264 -14.13 -4.45 -31.08
N GLY A 265 -15.21 -4.99 -30.49
CA GLY A 265 -16.10 -4.23 -29.62
C GLY A 265 -15.39 -3.71 -28.36
N ASN A 266 -14.76 -4.63 -27.62
CA ASN A 266 -14.22 -4.33 -26.28
C ASN A 266 -12.86 -3.61 -26.29
N TYR A 267 -11.97 -3.92 -27.24
CA TYR A 267 -10.58 -3.45 -27.21
C TYR A 267 -10.22 -2.49 -28.37
N ALA A 268 -11.01 -2.45 -29.44
CA ALA A 268 -10.80 -1.56 -30.58
C ALA A 268 -11.89 -0.49 -30.66
N ASP A 269 -12.15 0.20 -29.55
CA ASP A 269 -13.03 1.38 -29.48
C ASP A 269 -14.37 1.19 -30.20
N ASN A 270 -15.13 0.15 -29.81
CA ASN A 270 -16.41 -0.19 -30.42
C ASN A 270 -16.32 -0.30 -31.96
N HIS A 271 -15.35 -1.08 -32.45
CA HIS A 271 -15.07 -1.29 -33.88
C HIS A 271 -14.47 -0.09 -34.65
N LYS A 272 -14.08 1.00 -33.99
CA LYS A 272 -13.46 2.18 -34.62
C LYS A 272 -11.94 2.24 -34.49
N GLY A 273 -11.39 1.35 -33.67
CA GLY A 273 -9.96 1.23 -33.42
C GLY A 273 -9.22 0.51 -34.54
N ILE A 274 -8.01 0.05 -34.20
CA ILE A 274 -7.12 -0.63 -35.13
C ILE A 274 -6.62 -1.95 -34.57
N CYS A 275 -6.13 -2.80 -35.46
CA CYS A 275 -5.52 -4.07 -35.14
C CYS A 275 -4.06 -4.06 -35.61
N MET A 276 -3.13 -4.02 -34.66
CA MET A 276 -1.70 -4.15 -34.95
C MET A 276 -1.34 -5.62 -35.14
N ILE A 277 -0.43 -5.89 -36.08
CA ILE A 277 0.00 -7.24 -36.44
C ILE A 277 1.48 -7.37 -36.11
N PHE A 278 1.83 -8.37 -35.30
CA PHE A 278 3.18 -8.65 -34.85
C PHE A 278 3.66 -9.98 -35.41
N ASN A 279 4.86 -9.96 -35.99
CA ASN A 279 5.59 -11.17 -36.34
C ASN A 279 6.31 -11.70 -35.11
N VAL A 280 6.13 -12.98 -34.81
CA VAL A 280 6.90 -13.66 -33.76
C VAL A 280 8.03 -14.49 -34.37
N ASN A 281 9.15 -14.52 -33.66
CA ASN A 281 10.29 -15.35 -33.98
C ASN A 281 10.07 -16.78 -33.48
N GLU A 282 10.77 -17.73 -34.08
CA GLU A 282 10.73 -19.13 -33.69
C GLU A 282 12.14 -19.61 -33.36
N LYS A 283 12.31 -20.23 -32.20
CA LYS A 283 13.56 -20.89 -31.81
C LYS A 283 13.23 -22.11 -30.97
N ASN A 284 13.85 -23.26 -31.28
CA ASN A 284 13.61 -24.53 -30.59
C ASN A 284 12.12 -24.93 -30.51
N SER A 285 11.34 -24.67 -31.58
CA SER A 285 9.88 -24.90 -31.63
C SER A 285 9.04 -24.04 -30.66
N GLU A 286 9.62 -23.02 -30.06
CA GLU A 286 8.91 -22.01 -29.25
C GLU A 286 8.85 -20.67 -29.99
N TYR A 287 7.69 -20.02 -29.91
CA TYR A 287 7.47 -18.69 -30.46
C TYR A 287 7.71 -17.61 -29.42
N TYR A 288 8.46 -16.57 -29.77
CA TYR A 288 8.74 -15.45 -28.89
C TYR A 288 8.74 -14.12 -29.65
N LEU A 289 8.48 -13.04 -28.93
CA LEU A 289 8.59 -11.68 -29.43
C LEU A 289 9.75 -11.01 -28.69
N PRO A 290 10.88 -10.69 -29.36
CA PRO A 290 12.00 -10.05 -28.69
C PRO A 290 11.59 -8.64 -28.23
N LEU A 291 11.87 -8.32 -26.97
CA LEU A 291 11.57 -7.01 -26.40
C LEU A 291 12.85 -6.32 -25.98
N GLU A 292 13.06 -5.10 -26.47
CA GLU A 292 14.17 -4.26 -26.03
C GLU A 292 13.76 -3.45 -24.81
N ARG A 293 14.53 -3.56 -23.73
CA ARG A 293 14.33 -2.76 -22.54
C ARG A 293 15.61 -2.01 -22.18
N LEU A 294 15.45 -0.75 -21.78
CA LEU A 294 16.52 0.01 -21.17
C LEU A 294 17.02 -0.70 -19.90
N TYR A 295 18.32 -0.93 -19.81
CA TYR A 295 18.92 -1.66 -18.70
C TYR A 295 20.00 -0.87 -17.94
N SER A 296 20.66 0.09 -18.60
CA SER A 296 21.70 0.92 -17.98
C SER A 296 21.81 2.29 -18.66
N PHE A 297 22.44 3.23 -17.97
CA PHE A 297 22.95 4.47 -18.53
C PHE A 297 24.47 4.47 -18.40
N SER A 298 25.18 4.79 -19.47
CA SER A 298 26.63 4.99 -19.47
C SER A 298 26.98 6.39 -20.00
N SER A 299 28.27 6.76 -19.96
CA SER A 299 28.75 8.03 -20.50
C SER A 299 28.43 8.20 -22.00
N ASN A 300 28.10 7.12 -22.68
CA ASN A 300 27.75 7.09 -24.10
C ASN A 300 26.23 7.09 -24.34
N GLY A 301 25.42 7.23 -23.27
CA GLY A 301 23.97 7.30 -23.34
C GLY A 301 23.27 6.07 -22.77
N SER A 302 22.06 5.84 -23.27
CA SER A 302 21.14 4.83 -22.75
C SER A 302 21.40 3.47 -23.40
N GLU A 303 21.67 2.43 -22.60
CA GLU A 303 21.95 1.08 -23.08
C GLU A 303 20.70 0.19 -22.98
N LYS A 304 20.38 -0.50 -24.08
CA LYS A 304 19.23 -1.40 -24.18
C LYS A 304 19.69 -2.85 -24.23
N LYS A 305 18.90 -3.73 -23.63
CA LYS A 305 19.08 -5.19 -23.68
C LYS A 305 17.84 -5.83 -24.29
N VAL A 306 18.06 -6.80 -25.17
CA VAL A 306 17.00 -7.62 -25.77
C VAL A 306 16.69 -8.79 -24.83
N TYR A 307 15.41 -8.98 -24.54
CA TYR A 307 14.86 -10.10 -23.79
C TYR A 307 14.02 -10.97 -24.71
#